data_AF-A0A453Q2M7-F1
#
_entry.id   AF-A0A453Q2M7-F1
#
_cell.length_a   1.000
_cell.length_b   1.000
_cell.length_c   1.000
_cell.angle_alpha   90.00
_cell.angle_beta   90.00
_cell.angle_gamma   90.00
#
_symmetry.space_group_name_H-M   'P 1'
#
loop_
_entity.id
_entity.type
_entity.pdbx_description
1 polymer ?
#
loop_
_entity_poly.entity_id
_entity_poly.type
_entity_poly.pdbx_seq_one_letter_code
_entity_poly.pdbx_strand_id
1 'polypeptide(L)'
;MDPLPIHTIICLVCWSFWLFPLCASSGSRLLPDKPLSAGSTITSDDGTFALGFFSPSSSGKKHYYVGIWYKNIPKDNVVWVANRAMPIADPSSATLAFTNGSNLALSDTNGQLLWMTDISAAGNSSSEATGGEATLDNNGNFILRSSQGIILWQSFDYPTDTLLPGMNLRITHKTHALQRLVSWRNTQDPSPGNFSYGAHPDEFLRRFSWNGSTPYWRSPAWNNYLLVGRYVESVKSTIHFTLNTIDDEVYISFGLPEPSVSLVLLKMDYSGKMKLRTWNSNMSKWTDLRSEPKHECNKFGYCGPFGYCDNTQPIVTCKCIDGFEPNNKQDWTAHRFSQGCHRMEALRCGQGDGFLNLPSMKVPDESLHVKNISLDECIAECTSNCSCTAYAFANTSTKDINGDETRCLLWNGDLIDTEKLIGQGQNLYIRVNGLSDKKRKSTVLKITLPVVSSLLIIIWVCLVWICCLGGRTQFHTFLRVFPSSMIVQANAIPYFYVLCSF
;
A
#
# COMPACT_ATOMS: atom_id res chain seq x y z
N MET A 1 63.53 30.87 -31.01
CA MET A 1 62.72 30.02 -30.11
C MET A 1 61.51 29.62 -30.92
N ASP A 2 61.61 28.49 -31.61
CA ASP A 2 60.53 28.02 -32.47
C ASP A 2 59.42 27.40 -31.62
N PRO A 3 58.13 27.68 -31.91
CA PRO A 3 57.03 27.15 -31.15
C PRO A 3 56.91 25.64 -31.38
N LEU A 4 56.81 24.86 -30.29
CA LEU A 4 56.58 23.42 -30.39
C LEU A 4 55.29 23.14 -31.19
N PRO A 5 55.31 22.14 -32.10
CA PRO A 5 54.14 21.82 -32.91
C PRO A 5 53.01 21.29 -32.02
N ILE A 6 51.80 21.81 -32.24
CA ILE A 6 50.57 21.53 -31.48
C ILE A 6 50.25 20.02 -31.42
N HIS A 7 50.68 19.23 -32.41
CA HIS A 7 50.51 17.78 -32.42
C HIS A 7 51.26 17.05 -31.29
N THR A 8 52.42 17.56 -30.87
CA THR A 8 53.17 17.00 -29.72
C THR A 8 52.46 17.23 -28.40
N ILE A 9 51.76 18.36 -28.26
CA ILE A 9 50.98 18.70 -27.06
C ILE A 9 49.71 17.83 -26.99
N ILE A 10 49.03 17.62 -28.12
CA ILE A 10 47.83 16.77 -28.17
C ILE A 10 48.17 15.30 -27.87
N CYS A 11 49.28 14.76 -28.39
CA CYS A 11 49.71 13.39 -28.06
C CYS A 11 50.09 13.22 -26.58
N LEU A 12 50.72 14.22 -25.95
CA LEU A 12 51.06 14.18 -24.52
C LEU A 12 49.82 14.28 -23.62
N VAL A 13 48.80 15.04 -24.03
CA VAL A 13 47.51 15.11 -23.32
C VAL A 13 46.71 13.81 -23.52
N CYS A 14 46.71 13.22 -24.73
CA CYS A 14 46.05 11.94 -24.94
C CYS A 14 46.74 10.78 -24.20
N TRP A 15 48.07 10.77 -24.06
CA TRP A 15 48.75 9.73 -23.28
C TRP A 15 48.54 9.85 -21.76
N SER A 16 48.33 11.06 -21.23
CA SER A 16 48.01 11.24 -19.81
C SER A 16 46.57 10.87 -19.45
N PHE A 17 45.63 10.88 -20.42
CA PHE A 17 44.27 10.39 -20.23
C PHE A 17 44.12 8.86 -20.30
N TRP A 18 45.13 8.13 -20.79
CA TRP A 18 45.13 6.65 -20.83
C TRP A 18 45.94 6.01 -19.68
N LEU A 19 46.60 6.83 -18.85
CA LEU A 19 47.44 6.36 -17.72
C LEU A 19 46.86 6.67 -16.34
N PHE A 20 45.63 7.19 -16.25
CA PHE A 20 44.87 7.01 -15.03
C PHE A 20 44.28 5.61 -15.08
N PRO A 21 44.75 4.64 -14.27
CA PRO A 21 43.86 3.57 -13.92
C PRO A 21 42.65 4.28 -13.33
N LEU A 22 41.47 4.07 -13.91
CA LEU A 22 40.23 4.24 -13.17
C LEU A 22 40.46 3.41 -11.91
N CYS A 23 40.85 4.10 -10.84
CA CYS A 23 41.04 3.50 -9.55
C CYS A 23 39.61 3.16 -9.15
N ALA A 24 39.16 1.96 -9.54
CA ALA A 24 37.97 1.36 -9.00
C ALA A 24 38.22 1.39 -7.50
N SER A 25 37.52 2.30 -6.81
CA SER A 25 37.52 2.36 -5.37
C SER A 25 37.28 0.93 -4.91
N SER A 26 38.25 0.31 -4.23
CA SER A 26 38.05 -1.01 -3.61
C SER A 26 37.04 -0.93 -2.44
N GLY A 27 36.27 0.16 -2.36
CA GLY A 27 35.37 0.49 -1.29
C GLY A 27 34.00 -0.15 -1.40
N SER A 28 33.61 -0.81 -2.51
CA SER A 28 32.32 -1.53 -2.60
C SER A 28 32.38 -2.99 -2.16
N ARG A 29 33.57 -3.47 -1.77
CA ARG A 29 33.82 -4.90 -1.52
C ARG A 29 34.44 -5.14 -0.15
N LEU A 30 34.02 -6.24 0.48
CA LEU A 30 34.66 -6.85 1.64
C LEU A 30 35.36 -8.12 1.20
N LEU A 31 36.65 -8.24 1.53
CA LEU A 31 37.47 -9.39 1.19
C LEU A 31 37.78 -10.22 2.45
N PRO A 32 38.04 -11.54 2.32
CA PRO A 32 38.34 -12.41 3.46
C PRO A 32 39.51 -11.94 4.32
N ASP A 33 40.53 -11.34 3.71
CA ASP A 33 41.74 -10.83 4.37
C ASP A 33 41.59 -9.40 4.92
N LYS A 34 40.46 -8.73 4.64
CA LYS A 34 40.20 -7.33 5.00
C LYS A 34 38.90 -7.22 5.78
N PRO A 35 38.92 -7.46 7.10
CA PRO A 35 37.74 -7.32 7.92
C PRO A 35 37.27 -5.87 8.02
N LEU A 36 35.98 -5.67 8.28
CA LEU A 36 35.37 -4.37 8.50
C LEU A 36 35.32 -4.05 9.99
N SER A 37 36.00 -2.98 10.37
CA SER A 37 36.06 -2.48 11.76
C SER A 37 35.34 -1.14 11.89
N ALA A 38 35.07 -0.73 13.13
CA ALA A 38 34.48 0.57 13.41
C ALA A 38 35.27 1.73 12.78
N GLY A 39 34.55 2.71 12.20
CA GLY A 39 35.13 3.86 11.50
C GLY A 39 35.44 3.62 10.02
N SER A 40 35.46 2.37 9.57
CA SER A 40 35.53 2.02 8.14
C SER A 40 34.14 1.73 7.56
N THR A 41 33.97 1.98 6.26
CA THR A 41 32.70 1.74 5.55
C THR A 41 32.96 1.17 4.16
N ILE A 42 31.99 0.39 3.68
CA ILE A 42 31.87 -0.02 2.28
C ILE A 42 30.86 0.90 1.63
N THR A 43 31.09 1.37 0.41
CA THR A 43 30.20 2.25 -0.35
C THR A 43 29.88 1.60 -1.69
N SER A 44 28.62 1.62 -2.14
CA SER A 44 28.24 1.17 -3.48
C SER A 44 29.01 1.94 -4.57
N ASP A 45 29.19 1.34 -5.75
CA ASP A 45 30.01 1.93 -6.81
C ASP A 45 29.52 3.33 -7.24
N ASP A 46 28.20 3.56 -7.19
CA ASP A 46 27.57 4.86 -7.49
C ASP A 46 27.57 5.86 -6.32
N GLY A 47 28.01 5.45 -5.13
CA GLY A 47 28.01 6.29 -3.93
C GLY A 47 26.65 6.45 -3.24
N THR A 48 25.59 5.75 -3.68
CA THR A 48 24.23 5.88 -3.13
C THR A 48 24.13 5.27 -1.73
N PHE A 49 24.68 4.08 -1.53
CA PHE A 49 24.59 3.32 -0.29
C PHE A 49 25.94 3.18 0.39
N ALA A 50 25.92 3.09 1.72
CA ALA A 50 27.06 2.69 2.52
C ALA A 50 26.68 1.63 3.54
N LEU A 51 27.63 0.75 3.86
CA LEU A 51 27.54 -0.26 4.90
C LEU A 51 28.65 -0.03 5.93
N GLY A 52 28.32 -0.14 7.22
CA GLY A 52 29.28 -0.04 8.31
C GLY A 52 28.66 0.00 9.69
N PHE A 53 29.49 0.35 10.68
CA PHE A 53 29.05 0.49 12.07
C PHE A 53 28.35 1.83 12.29
N PHE A 54 27.20 1.82 12.97
CA PHE A 54 26.45 3.02 13.33
C PHE A 54 25.79 2.90 14.71
N SER A 55 25.42 4.03 15.30
CA SER A 55 24.57 4.11 16.49
C SER A 55 23.41 5.06 16.20
N PRO A 56 22.15 4.60 16.28
CA PRO A 56 20.99 5.46 16.07
C PRO A 56 20.81 6.46 17.22
N SER A 57 21.12 6.06 18.46
CA SER A 57 21.01 6.95 19.61
C SER A 57 22.13 7.99 19.66
N SER A 58 21.75 9.25 19.84
CA SER A 58 22.65 10.37 20.10
C SER A 58 22.83 10.71 21.59
N SER A 59 22.00 10.15 22.48
CA SER A 59 22.01 10.42 23.92
C SER A 59 21.99 9.15 24.78
N GLY A 60 22.58 9.21 25.98
CA GLY A 60 22.65 8.07 26.90
C GLY A 60 23.61 6.96 26.48
N LYS A 61 23.34 5.73 26.93
CA LYS A 61 24.14 4.54 26.59
C LYS A 61 23.95 4.20 25.11
N LYS A 62 25.03 4.29 24.33
CA LYS A 62 25.02 4.00 22.90
C LYS A 62 25.07 2.50 22.67
N HIS A 63 24.27 2.05 21.71
CA HIS A 63 24.29 0.70 21.17
C HIS A 63 24.68 0.80 19.71
N TYR A 64 25.59 -0.07 19.30
CA TYR A 64 26.15 -0.05 17.96
C TYR A 64 25.68 -1.26 17.16
N TYR A 65 25.50 -1.03 15.87
CA TYR A 65 25.00 -2.00 14.92
C TYR A 65 25.77 -1.90 13.60
N VAL A 66 25.77 -2.97 12.83
CA VAL A 66 26.14 -2.94 11.43
C VAL A 66 24.87 -2.76 10.60
N GLY A 67 24.87 -1.80 9.68
CA GLY A 67 23.71 -1.55 8.83
C GLY A 67 24.08 -0.96 7.48
N ILE A 68 23.07 -0.83 6.63
CA ILE A 68 23.13 -0.18 5.32
C ILE A 68 22.27 1.08 5.38
N TRP A 69 22.78 2.18 4.83
CA TRP A 69 22.07 3.45 4.77
C TRP A 69 22.34 4.20 3.46
N TYR A 70 21.46 5.14 3.13
CA TYR A 70 21.71 6.12 2.09
C TYR A 70 22.81 7.08 2.53
N LYS A 71 23.96 7.04 1.85
CA LYS A 71 25.19 7.77 2.24
C LYS A 71 24.98 9.28 2.28
N ASN A 72 24.26 9.81 1.31
CA ASN A 72 24.08 11.26 1.13
C ASN A 72 22.80 11.80 1.80
N ILE A 73 22.11 10.99 2.60
CA ILE A 73 20.92 11.40 3.36
C ILE A 73 21.29 11.51 4.84
N PRO A 74 21.12 12.68 5.50
CA PRO A 74 21.67 12.92 6.83
C PRO A 74 20.89 12.29 7.99
N LYS A 75 19.59 12.00 7.81
CA LYS A 75 18.71 11.50 8.88
C LYS A 75 17.73 10.48 8.32
N ASP A 76 17.31 9.54 9.18
CA ASP A 76 16.34 8.49 8.85
C ASP A 76 16.70 7.79 7.53
N ASN A 77 17.97 7.43 7.40
CA ASN A 77 18.61 6.96 6.17
C ASN A 77 18.95 5.46 6.19
N VAL A 78 18.84 4.81 7.36
CA VAL A 78 19.11 3.38 7.53
C VAL A 78 17.97 2.56 6.92
N VAL A 79 18.34 1.60 6.09
CA VAL A 79 17.43 0.74 5.32
C VAL A 79 17.58 -0.75 5.66
N TRP A 80 18.68 -1.14 6.30
CA TRP A 80 18.92 -2.52 6.74
C TRP A 80 19.87 -2.56 7.94
N VAL A 81 19.71 -3.55 8.82
CA VAL A 81 20.50 -3.72 10.06
C VAL A 81 20.74 -5.21 10.30
N ALA A 82 22.00 -5.62 10.45
CA ALA A 82 22.41 -7.01 10.64
C ALA A 82 22.06 -7.52 12.06
N ASN A 83 22.75 -7.00 13.07
CA ASN A 83 22.71 -7.48 14.45
C ASN A 83 21.60 -6.81 15.29
N ARG A 84 20.40 -6.67 14.72
CA ARG A 84 19.28 -5.97 15.37
C ARG A 84 18.88 -6.56 16.72
N ALA A 85 19.02 -7.88 16.90
CA ALA A 85 18.66 -8.56 18.14
C ALA A 85 19.77 -8.50 19.21
N MET A 86 21.02 -8.26 18.80
CA MET A 86 22.20 -8.32 19.67
C MET A 86 23.11 -7.11 19.43
N PRO A 87 22.81 -5.96 20.08
CA PRO A 87 23.61 -4.75 19.93
C PRO A 87 25.02 -4.90 20.48
N ILE A 88 25.95 -4.13 19.92
CA ILE A 88 27.31 -3.98 20.41
C ILE A 88 27.38 -2.84 21.44
N ALA A 89 28.12 -3.03 22.53
CA ALA A 89 28.34 -1.99 23.54
C ALA A 89 29.44 -0.99 23.16
N ASP A 90 30.55 -1.49 22.63
CA ASP A 90 31.69 -0.69 22.14
C ASP A 90 31.99 -1.09 20.70
N PRO A 91 31.89 -0.19 19.71
CA PRO A 91 32.08 -0.56 18.31
C PRO A 91 33.52 -1.01 18.02
N SER A 92 34.51 -0.59 18.82
CA SER A 92 35.89 -1.04 18.69
C SER A 92 36.11 -2.47 19.16
N SER A 93 35.17 -3.01 19.94
CA SER A 93 35.21 -4.38 20.44
C SER A 93 34.59 -5.39 19.47
N ALA A 94 34.19 -5.00 18.27
CA ALA A 94 33.54 -5.89 17.31
C ALA A 94 34.08 -5.71 15.89
N THR A 95 34.04 -6.79 15.11
CA THR A 95 34.55 -6.81 13.74
C THR A 95 33.68 -7.71 12.88
N LEU A 96 33.36 -7.24 11.66
CA LEU A 96 32.65 -8.02 10.66
C LEU A 96 33.68 -8.64 9.70
N ALA A 97 33.79 -9.95 9.70
CA ALA A 97 34.83 -10.67 8.98
C ALA A 97 34.32 -11.99 8.40
N PHE A 98 35.05 -12.51 7.41
CA PHE A 98 34.84 -13.87 6.94
C PHE A 98 35.33 -14.87 7.99
N THR A 99 34.56 -15.94 8.17
CA THR A 99 34.94 -17.08 8.98
C THR A 99 35.67 -18.12 8.13
N ASN A 100 36.34 -19.07 8.79
CA ASN A 100 36.97 -20.21 8.11
C ASN A 100 35.96 -21.07 7.32
N GLY A 101 34.67 -21.03 7.68
CA GLY A 101 33.59 -21.72 6.99
C GLY A 101 32.88 -20.88 5.92
N SER A 102 33.54 -19.85 5.38
CA SER A 102 33.03 -18.95 4.34
C SER A 102 31.83 -18.05 4.72
N ASN A 103 31.26 -18.21 5.92
CA ASN A 103 30.24 -17.31 6.44
C ASN A 103 30.81 -15.94 6.75
N LEU A 104 29.99 -14.91 6.62
CA LEU A 104 30.29 -13.58 7.13
C LEU A 104 29.72 -13.46 8.55
N ALA A 105 30.58 -13.10 9.51
CA ALA A 105 30.23 -13.05 10.93
C ALA A 105 30.64 -11.73 11.57
N LEU A 106 29.76 -11.22 12.43
CA LEU A 106 30.06 -10.15 13.36
C LEU A 106 30.37 -10.78 14.72
N SER A 107 31.59 -10.62 15.18
CA SER A 107 32.03 -11.17 16.47
C SER A 107 32.69 -10.09 17.31
N ASP A 108 32.62 -10.24 18.64
CA ASP A 108 33.35 -9.38 19.56
C ASP A 108 34.82 -9.83 19.73
N THR A 109 35.64 -9.00 20.39
CA THR A 109 37.06 -9.31 20.67
C THR A 109 37.26 -10.49 21.62
N ASN A 110 36.21 -10.94 22.32
CA ASN A 110 36.23 -12.11 23.19
C ASN A 110 35.83 -13.40 22.45
N GLY A 111 35.50 -13.30 21.15
CA GLY A 111 35.04 -14.42 20.33
C GLY A 111 33.55 -14.73 20.46
N GLN A 112 32.77 -13.86 21.10
CA GLN A 112 31.31 -13.97 21.12
C GLN A 112 30.74 -13.67 19.73
N LEU A 113 29.98 -14.62 19.19
CA LEU A 113 29.27 -14.43 17.94
C LEU A 113 28.02 -13.56 18.16
N LEU A 114 27.95 -12.42 17.46
CA LEU A 114 26.84 -11.45 17.57
C LEU A 114 25.83 -11.58 16.43
N TRP A 115 26.30 -11.95 15.24
CA TRP A 115 25.48 -12.16 14.05
C TRP A 115 26.30 -12.96 13.01
N MET A 116 25.63 -13.77 12.19
CA MET A 116 26.26 -14.50 11.09
C MET A 116 25.28 -14.67 9.92
N THR A 117 25.80 -14.73 8.70
CA THR A 117 25.05 -15.23 7.54
C THR A 117 24.76 -16.72 7.69
N ASP A 118 23.62 -17.18 7.19
CA ASP A 118 23.32 -18.61 7.06
C ASP A 118 23.45 -19.04 5.59
N ILE A 119 24.66 -19.46 5.19
CA ILE A 119 24.92 -20.00 3.85
C ILE A 119 24.41 -21.44 3.72
N SER A 120 24.29 -22.17 4.84
CA SER A 120 23.86 -23.57 4.83
C SER A 120 22.41 -23.74 4.37
N ALA A 121 21.58 -22.72 4.61
CA ALA A 121 20.22 -22.65 4.12
C ALA A 121 20.12 -22.55 2.58
N ALA A 122 21.17 -22.12 1.86
CA ALA A 122 21.14 -21.94 0.41
C ALA A 122 21.19 -23.25 -0.41
N GLY A 123 21.12 -24.43 0.24
CA GLY A 123 21.06 -25.75 -0.42
C GLY A 123 22.36 -26.22 -1.09
N ASN A 124 23.36 -25.35 -1.22
CA ASN A 124 24.65 -25.68 -1.82
C ASN A 124 25.60 -26.31 -0.79
N SER A 125 25.36 -27.59 -0.52
CA SER A 125 26.25 -28.47 0.26
C SER A 125 27.43 -29.02 -0.56
N SER A 126 27.86 -28.31 -1.61
CA SER A 126 29.06 -28.70 -2.36
C SER A 126 30.32 -28.13 -1.70
N SER A 127 31.41 -28.89 -1.78
CA SER A 127 32.79 -28.52 -1.40
C SER A 127 33.36 -27.32 -2.19
N GLU A 128 32.54 -26.56 -2.91
CA GLU A 128 32.88 -25.42 -3.76
C GLU A 128 32.51 -24.06 -3.11
N ALA A 129 31.92 -24.07 -1.91
CA ALA A 129 31.53 -22.87 -1.17
C ALA A 129 32.72 -22.20 -0.43
N THR A 130 33.83 -21.92 -1.12
CA THR A 130 34.85 -20.98 -0.61
C THR A 130 34.34 -19.56 -0.81
N GLY A 131 34.16 -18.82 0.28
CA GLY A 131 33.72 -17.42 0.26
C GLY A 131 34.74 -16.58 -0.50
N GLY A 132 34.28 -15.90 -1.55
CA GLY A 132 35.13 -15.11 -2.44
C GLY A 132 35.18 -13.65 -2.01
N GLU A 133 34.03 -12.98 -2.06
CA GLU A 133 33.90 -11.57 -1.71
C GLU A 133 32.46 -11.25 -1.29
N ALA A 134 32.27 -10.17 -0.54
CA ALA A 134 30.95 -9.58 -0.32
C ALA A 134 30.88 -8.19 -0.93
N THR A 135 29.85 -7.87 -1.71
CA THR A 135 29.70 -6.60 -2.43
C THR A 135 28.44 -5.86 -2.02
N LEU A 136 28.50 -4.53 -1.95
CA LEU A 136 27.33 -3.67 -1.81
C LEU A 136 26.94 -3.10 -3.18
N ASP A 137 25.85 -3.61 -3.74
CA ASP A 137 25.37 -3.22 -5.07
C ASP A 137 24.64 -1.85 -5.02
N ASN A 138 24.51 -1.19 -6.17
CA ASN A 138 23.90 0.14 -6.29
C ASN A 138 22.40 0.19 -5.93
N ASN A 139 21.73 -0.95 -5.84
CA ASN A 139 20.35 -1.04 -5.33
C ASN A 139 20.27 -1.19 -3.80
N GLY A 140 21.41 -1.27 -3.11
CA GLY A 140 21.50 -1.46 -1.67
C GLY A 140 21.52 -2.92 -1.23
N ASN A 141 21.55 -3.88 -2.15
CA ASN A 141 21.70 -5.29 -1.84
C ASN A 141 23.16 -5.60 -1.45
N PHE A 142 23.36 -6.21 -0.28
CA PHE A 142 24.67 -6.65 0.17
C PHE A 142 24.78 -8.15 -0.04
N ILE A 143 25.64 -8.56 -0.95
CA ILE A 143 25.66 -9.91 -1.52
C ILE A 143 26.99 -10.58 -1.20
N LEU A 144 26.93 -11.76 -0.61
CA LEU A 144 28.06 -12.64 -0.42
C LEU A 144 28.14 -13.64 -1.56
N ARG A 145 29.28 -13.69 -2.26
CA ARG A 145 29.53 -14.60 -3.37
C ARG A 145 30.66 -15.58 -3.07
N SER A 146 30.58 -16.76 -3.66
CA SER A 146 31.69 -17.70 -3.71
C SER A 146 32.80 -17.19 -4.63
N SER A 147 33.97 -17.82 -4.57
CA SER A 147 35.08 -17.60 -5.53
C SER A 147 34.66 -17.76 -7.01
N GLN A 148 33.60 -18.50 -7.28
CA GLN A 148 33.05 -18.78 -8.61
C GLN A 148 31.93 -17.80 -9.00
N GLY A 149 31.61 -16.83 -8.16
CA GLY A 149 30.58 -15.82 -8.41
C GLY A 149 29.15 -16.26 -8.08
N ILE A 150 28.94 -17.47 -7.54
CA ILE A 150 27.63 -17.94 -7.09
C ILE A 150 27.20 -17.15 -5.85
N ILE A 151 25.96 -16.65 -5.84
CA ILE A 151 25.37 -15.98 -4.67
C ILE A 151 25.15 -17.01 -3.57
N LEU A 152 25.80 -16.79 -2.43
CA LEU A 152 25.71 -17.65 -1.24
C LEU A 152 24.70 -17.08 -0.22
N TRP A 153 24.62 -15.75 -0.13
CA TRP A 153 23.72 -15.04 0.77
C TRP A 153 23.51 -13.61 0.27
N GLN A 154 22.36 -13.00 0.53
CA GLN A 154 22.10 -11.60 0.21
C GLN A 154 21.20 -10.92 1.25
N SER A 155 21.42 -9.63 1.52
CA SER A 155 20.67 -8.88 2.53
C SER A 155 19.20 -8.72 2.16
N PHE A 156 18.88 -8.70 0.86
CA PHE A 156 17.49 -8.62 0.38
C PHE A 156 16.63 -9.82 0.82
N ASP A 157 17.24 -10.96 1.12
CA ASP A 157 16.52 -12.14 1.64
C ASP A 157 16.21 -12.05 3.15
N TYR A 158 16.78 -11.05 3.84
CA TYR A 158 16.66 -10.85 5.28
C TYR A 158 16.29 -9.39 5.59
N PRO A 159 15.10 -8.92 5.14
CA PRO A 159 14.71 -7.53 5.31
C PRO A 159 14.54 -7.15 6.80
N THR A 160 14.73 -5.86 7.12
CA THR A 160 14.43 -5.32 8.45
C THR A 160 13.04 -4.70 8.51
N ASP A 161 12.94 -3.38 8.53
CA ASP A 161 11.71 -2.60 8.55
C ASP A 161 11.44 -1.92 7.21
N THR A 162 12.36 -2.04 6.23
CA THR A 162 12.31 -1.31 4.97
C THR A 162 12.30 -2.27 3.78
N LEU A 163 11.50 -1.95 2.77
CA LEU A 163 11.52 -2.56 1.44
C LEU A 163 11.95 -1.50 0.44
N LEU A 164 13.00 -1.78 -0.32
CA LEU A 164 13.54 -0.95 -1.40
C LEU A 164 13.04 -1.44 -2.77
N PRO A 165 13.02 -0.57 -3.80
CA PRO A 165 12.81 -1.01 -5.17
C PRO A 165 13.82 -2.12 -5.55
N GLY A 166 13.32 -3.19 -6.18
CA GLY A 166 14.11 -4.36 -6.54
C GLY A 166 14.17 -5.46 -5.47
N MET A 167 13.70 -5.19 -4.24
CA MET A 167 13.51 -6.25 -3.24
C MET A 167 12.22 -7.05 -3.52
N ASN A 168 12.30 -8.36 -3.29
CA ASN A 168 11.16 -9.27 -3.36
C ASN A 168 10.84 -9.77 -1.96
N LEU A 169 9.64 -9.45 -1.45
CA LEU A 169 9.15 -9.97 -0.18
C LEU A 169 8.47 -11.32 -0.40
N ARG A 170 9.10 -12.39 0.08
CA ARG A 170 8.62 -13.78 -0.03
C ARG A 170 7.34 -14.02 0.77
N ILE A 171 6.27 -14.40 0.07
CA ILE A 171 4.93 -14.65 0.65
C ILE A 171 4.62 -16.14 0.76
N THR A 172 5.05 -16.94 -0.20
CA THR A 172 4.99 -18.41 -0.15
C THR A 172 6.37 -18.98 -0.43
N HIS A 173 6.70 -20.11 0.19
CA HIS A 173 7.95 -20.82 -0.07
C HIS A 173 7.86 -22.26 0.43
N LYS A 174 8.52 -23.20 -0.26
CA LYS A 174 8.49 -24.62 0.09
C LYS A 174 9.39 -24.97 1.30
N THR A 175 10.61 -24.43 1.34
CA THR A 175 11.64 -24.78 2.35
C THR A 175 12.12 -23.65 3.27
N HIS A 176 11.84 -22.38 2.96
CA HIS A 176 12.34 -21.22 3.70
C HIS A 176 11.23 -20.47 4.41
N ALA A 177 11.61 -19.72 5.44
CA ALA A 177 10.70 -18.85 6.17
C ALA A 177 10.14 -17.75 5.26
N LEU A 178 8.88 -17.41 5.53
CA LEU A 178 8.21 -16.25 4.92
C LEU A 178 8.84 -14.96 5.43
N GLN A 179 8.90 -13.95 4.56
CA GLN A 179 9.48 -12.68 4.92
C GLN A 179 8.40 -11.69 5.36
N ARG A 180 8.73 -10.92 6.39
CA ARG A 180 7.96 -9.76 6.84
C ARG A 180 8.90 -8.61 7.12
N LEU A 181 8.43 -7.40 6.87
CA LEU A 181 9.07 -6.22 7.42
C LEU A 181 8.68 -6.13 8.90
N VAL A 182 9.64 -5.92 9.79
CA VAL A 182 9.43 -5.83 11.24
C VAL A 182 9.96 -4.49 11.71
N SER A 183 9.09 -3.68 12.29
CA SER A 183 9.41 -2.32 12.74
C SER A 183 10.60 -2.31 13.69
N TRP A 184 11.23 -1.15 13.81
CA TRP A 184 12.10 -0.88 14.96
C TRP A 184 11.26 -0.80 16.23
N ARG A 185 11.89 -1.01 17.38
CA ARG A 185 11.25 -0.90 18.69
C ARG A 185 10.84 0.54 18.98
N ASN A 186 11.69 1.49 18.62
CA ASN A 186 11.41 2.93 18.65
C ASN A 186 12.39 3.69 17.72
N THR A 187 12.35 5.02 17.72
CA THR A 187 13.18 5.86 16.85
C THR A 187 14.69 5.77 17.09
N GLN A 188 15.11 5.27 18.26
CA GLN A 188 16.52 5.19 18.69
C GLN A 188 17.01 3.75 18.90
N ASP A 189 16.14 2.75 18.72
CA ASP A 189 16.42 1.34 18.99
C ASP A 189 15.93 0.46 17.82
N PRO A 190 16.85 -0.03 16.97
CA PRO A 190 16.54 -0.83 15.79
C PRO A 190 16.22 -2.30 16.10
N SER A 191 16.22 -2.68 17.38
CA SER A 191 15.77 -4.02 17.78
C SER A 191 14.35 -4.29 17.28
N PRO A 192 13.99 -5.58 17.05
CA PRO A 192 12.65 -5.95 16.61
C PRO A 192 11.56 -5.34 17.50
N GLY A 193 10.71 -4.52 16.90
CA GLY A 193 9.51 -3.98 17.52
C GLY A 193 8.33 -4.93 17.41
N ASN A 194 7.16 -4.45 17.86
CA ASN A 194 5.96 -5.28 17.92
C ASN A 194 5.23 -5.40 16.58
N PHE A 195 5.48 -4.48 15.64
CA PHE A 195 4.71 -4.43 14.41
C PHE A 195 5.43 -5.10 13.26
N SER A 196 4.67 -5.84 12.45
CA SER A 196 5.17 -6.46 11.23
C SER A 196 4.24 -6.22 10.04
N TYR A 197 4.75 -6.39 8.82
CA TYR A 197 4.02 -6.20 7.58
C TYR A 197 4.41 -7.23 6.52
N GLY A 198 3.42 -7.70 5.76
CA GLY A 198 3.60 -8.71 4.71
C GLY A 198 2.25 -9.16 4.17
N ALA A 199 2.16 -10.41 3.72
CA ALA A 199 0.91 -11.07 3.36
C ALA A 199 0.85 -12.48 3.96
N HIS A 200 -0.35 -13.04 4.06
CA HIS A 200 -0.52 -14.45 4.44
C HIS A 200 -0.43 -15.34 3.20
N PRO A 201 0.15 -16.55 3.28
CA PRO A 201 0.22 -17.50 2.16
C PRO A 201 -1.13 -17.80 1.53
N ASP A 202 -2.18 -17.95 2.34
CA ASP A 202 -3.53 -18.27 1.86
C ASP A 202 -4.28 -17.03 1.33
N GLU A 203 -3.77 -15.83 1.61
CA GLU A 203 -4.38 -14.55 1.25
C GLU A 203 -3.35 -13.60 0.60
N PHE A 204 -2.49 -14.10 -0.27
CA PHE A 204 -1.38 -13.34 -0.86
C PHE A 204 -1.81 -12.11 -1.69
N LEU A 205 -3.09 -12.03 -2.09
CA LEU A 205 -3.69 -10.85 -2.73
C LEU A 205 -3.98 -9.70 -1.76
N ARG A 206 -3.78 -9.90 -0.47
CA ARG A 206 -4.02 -8.91 0.59
C ARG A 206 -2.74 -8.71 1.40
N ARG A 207 -2.43 -7.46 1.68
CA ARG A 207 -1.32 -7.09 2.56
C ARG A 207 -1.87 -6.80 3.95
N PHE A 208 -1.10 -7.15 4.95
CA PHE A 208 -1.47 -7.00 6.34
C PHE A 208 -0.34 -6.31 7.09
N SER A 209 -0.72 -5.59 8.14
CA SER A 209 0.18 -5.36 9.26
C SER A 209 -0.38 -6.03 10.51
N TRP A 210 0.53 -6.47 11.38
CA TRP A 210 0.20 -7.10 12.65
C TRP A 210 0.85 -6.35 13.80
N ASN A 211 0.19 -6.37 14.95
CA ASN A 211 0.79 -6.08 16.25
C ASN A 211 0.93 -7.41 17.00
N GLY A 212 2.16 -7.92 17.11
CA GLY A 212 2.41 -9.30 17.49
C GLY A 212 1.74 -10.27 16.51
N SER A 213 0.83 -11.10 17.00
CA SER A 213 0.04 -12.03 16.18
C SER A 213 -1.31 -11.46 15.71
N THR A 214 -1.73 -10.31 16.24
CA THR A 214 -3.05 -9.74 15.95
C THR A 214 -3.02 -8.83 14.71
N PRO A 215 -3.98 -8.97 13.77
CA PRO A 215 -4.11 -8.04 12.66
C PRO A 215 -4.31 -6.60 13.17
N TYR A 216 -3.53 -5.67 12.65
CA TYR A 216 -3.58 -4.25 12.97
C TYR A 216 -4.17 -3.43 11.82
N TRP A 217 -3.87 -3.81 10.59
CA TRP A 217 -4.46 -3.24 9.37
C TRP A 217 -4.45 -4.29 8.26
N ARG A 218 -5.42 -4.18 7.35
CA ARG A 218 -5.55 -5.04 6.16
C ARG A 218 -5.77 -4.18 4.93
N SER A 219 -5.10 -4.47 3.82
CA SER A 219 -5.33 -3.81 2.55
C SER A 219 -6.58 -4.34 1.86
N PRO A 220 -7.20 -3.57 0.95
CA PRO A 220 -8.09 -4.15 -0.04
C PRO A 220 -7.39 -5.26 -0.82
N ALA A 221 -8.14 -6.30 -1.20
CA ALA A 221 -7.63 -7.39 -2.02
C ALA A 221 -7.35 -6.90 -3.46
N TRP A 222 -6.24 -7.35 -4.03
CA TRP A 222 -5.90 -7.05 -5.42
C TRP A 222 -6.76 -7.91 -6.34
N ASN A 223 -7.08 -7.38 -7.52
CA ASN A 223 -7.76 -8.14 -8.56
C ASN A 223 -6.79 -8.68 -9.62
N ASN A 224 -5.59 -8.10 -9.69
CA ASN A 224 -4.59 -8.35 -10.73
C ASN A 224 -3.22 -8.55 -10.07
N TYR A 225 -2.28 -9.17 -10.80
CA TYR A 225 -0.88 -9.35 -10.38
C TYR A 225 -0.12 -8.01 -10.31
N LEU A 226 -0.54 -7.01 -11.08
CA LEU A 226 0.04 -5.67 -11.13
C LEU A 226 -0.96 -4.63 -10.61
N LEU A 227 -0.58 -3.92 -9.56
CA LEU A 227 -1.30 -2.77 -9.05
C LEU A 227 -0.51 -1.50 -9.38
N VAL A 228 -0.94 -0.77 -10.40
CA VAL A 228 -0.36 0.54 -10.74
C VAL A 228 -1.06 1.63 -9.93
N GLY A 229 -0.29 2.38 -9.15
CA GLY A 229 -0.76 3.56 -8.45
C GLY A 229 -1.06 4.73 -9.39
N ARG A 230 -1.72 5.77 -8.86
CA ARG A 230 -1.87 7.04 -9.58
C ARG A 230 -0.52 7.69 -9.82
N TYR A 231 -0.42 8.51 -10.86
CA TYR A 231 0.75 9.33 -11.12
C TYR A 231 0.99 10.27 -9.92
N VAL A 232 2.24 10.31 -9.45
CA VAL A 232 2.67 11.11 -8.31
C VAL A 232 3.65 12.17 -8.80
N GLU A 233 3.20 13.42 -8.76
CA GLU A 233 3.95 14.58 -9.28
C GLU A 233 5.35 14.71 -8.65
N SER A 234 5.50 14.45 -7.35
CA SER A 234 6.78 14.59 -6.64
C SER A 234 7.87 13.62 -7.09
N VAL A 235 7.50 12.49 -7.70
CA VAL A 235 8.43 11.51 -8.29
C VAL A 235 8.34 11.44 -9.81
N LYS A 236 7.50 12.31 -10.42
CA LYS A 236 7.23 12.37 -11.86
C LYS A 236 6.95 11.01 -12.50
N SER A 237 6.29 10.12 -11.77
CA SER A 237 6.15 8.71 -12.16
C SER A 237 4.97 8.06 -11.44
N THR A 238 4.67 6.81 -11.81
CA THR A 238 3.73 5.94 -11.11
C THR A 238 4.49 4.94 -10.25
N ILE A 239 3.95 4.64 -9.07
CA ILE A 239 4.49 3.58 -8.22
C ILE A 239 3.61 2.36 -8.42
N HIS A 240 4.23 1.23 -8.76
CA HIS A 240 3.52 -0.03 -8.95
C HIS A 240 3.91 -1.03 -7.87
N PHE A 241 2.99 -1.94 -7.59
CA PHE A 241 3.21 -3.13 -6.80
C PHE A 241 2.93 -4.35 -7.67
N THR A 242 3.74 -5.39 -7.51
CA THR A 242 3.70 -6.60 -8.33
C THR A 242 3.70 -7.84 -7.47
N LEU A 243 2.90 -8.82 -7.89
CA LEU A 243 2.98 -10.20 -7.47
C LEU A 243 3.73 -10.97 -8.54
N ASN A 244 4.88 -11.50 -8.18
CA ASN A 244 5.74 -12.27 -9.07
C ASN A 244 5.71 -13.74 -8.64
N THR A 245 5.67 -14.65 -9.61
CA THR A 245 5.85 -16.08 -9.40
C THR A 245 7.24 -16.50 -9.89
N ILE A 246 8.02 -17.12 -9.02
CA ILE A 246 9.34 -17.67 -9.32
C ILE A 246 9.35 -19.10 -8.77
N ASP A 247 9.54 -20.11 -9.61
CA ASP A 247 9.59 -21.53 -9.19
C ASP A 247 8.39 -22.00 -8.32
N ASP A 248 7.18 -21.56 -8.68
CA ASP A 248 5.91 -21.75 -7.96
C ASP A 248 5.76 -20.97 -6.64
N GLU A 249 6.68 -20.06 -6.34
CA GLU A 249 6.66 -19.24 -5.14
C GLU A 249 6.24 -17.81 -5.42
N VAL A 250 5.48 -17.23 -4.51
CA VAL A 250 4.87 -15.91 -4.67
C VAL A 250 5.65 -14.88 -3.90
N TYR A 251 6.03 -13.81 -4.59
CA TYR A 251 6.75 -12.67 -4.05
C TYR A 251 5.99 -11.38 -4.30
N ILE A 252 6.04 -10.46 -3.34
CA ILE A 252 5.55 -9.09 -3.51
C ILE A 252 6.73 -8.15 -3.68
N SER A 253 6.70 -7.31 -4.70
CA SER A 253 7.65 -6.23 -4.89
C SER A 253 6.94 -4.92 -5.24
N PHE A 254 7.71 -3.84 -5.24
CA PHE A 254 7.25 -2.54 -5.69
C PHE A 254 8.39 -1.80 -6.38
N GLY A 255 8.03 -0.83 -7.22
CA GLY A 255 9.02 -0.05 -7.94
C GLY A 255 8.40 1.10 -8.72
N LEU A 256 9.24 1.72 -9.54
CA LEU A 256 8.84 2.71 -10.53
C LEU A 256 9.23 2.22 -11.93
N PRO A 257 8.51 2.61 -12.98
CA PRO A 257 8.96 2.39 -14.36
C PRO A 257 10.31 3.05 -14.62
N GLU A 258 11.21 2.36 -15.31
CA GLU A 258 12.42 2.97 -15.84
C GLU A 258 12.05 4.02 -16.91
N PRO A 259 12.80 5.14 -17.04
CA PRO A 259 14.07 5.48 -16.40
C PRO A 259 13.94 6.36 -15.13
N SER A 260 12.99 6.07 -14.22
CA SER A 260 12.80 6.88 -13.00
C SER A 260 14.02 6.86 -12.08
N VAL A 261 14.48 8.04 -11.63
CA VAL A 261 15.63 8.19 -10.71
C VAL A 261 15.24 8.62 -9.29
N SER A 262 13.94 8.67 -8.98
CA SER A 262 13.46 9.10 -7.66
C SER A 262 13.71 8.02 -6.60
N LEU A 263 14.25 8.44 -5.44
CA LEU A 263 14.42 7.58 -4.28
C LEU A 263 13.08 7.39 -3.57
N VAL A 264 12.55 6.17 -3.63
CA VAL A 264 11.36 5.74 -2.90
C VAL A 264 11.67 4.54 -2.02
N LEU A 265 10.95 4.42 -0.91
CA LEU A 265 11.02 3.26 -0.04
C LEU A 265 9.67 3.00 0.65
N LEU A 266 9.45 1.76 1.06
CA LEU A 266 8.39 1.39 2.01
C LEU A 266 9.04 1.12 3.36
N LYS A 267 8.53 1.74 4.43
CA LYS A 267 9.07 1.59 5.78
C LYS A 267 7.98 1.32 6.81
N MET A 268 8.17 0.27 7.61
CA MET A 268 7.35 -0.04 8.76
C MET A 268 7.79 0.79 9.96
N ASP A 269 7.00 1.80 10.29
CA ASP A 269 7.25 2.67 11.43
C ASP A 269 6.96 1.96 12.77
N TYR A 270 7.67 2.33 13.83
CA TYR A 270 7.47 1.79 15.19
C TYR A 270 6.05 1.99 15.74
N SER A 271 5.28 2.94 15.19
CA SER A 271 3.86 3.15 15.49
C SER A 271 2.90 2.18 14.79
N GLY A 272 3.42 1.24 13.99
CA GLY A 272 2.62 0.26 13.24
C GLY A 272 2.16 0.75 11.87
N LYS A 273 2.61 1.93 11.43
CA LYS A 273 2.24 2.51 10.13
C LYS A 273 3.23 2.10 9.04
N MET A 274 2.72 1.49 7.98
CA MET A 274 3.48 1.27 6.76
C MET A 274 3.46 2.54 5.91
N LYS A 275 4.64 3.12 5.67
CA LYS A 275 4.79 4.41 4.97
C LYS A 275 5.52 4.22 3.65
N LEU A 276 4.91 4.69 2.56
CA LEU A 276 5.57 4.88 1.27
C LEU A 276 6.16 6.28 1.26
N ARG A 277 7.48 6.39 1.13
CA ARG A 277 8.20 7.65 1.25
C ARG A 277 8.99 7.96 0.00
N THR A 278 9.15 9.24 -0.28
CA THR A 278 10.09 9.75 -1.28
C THR A 278 11.05 10.75 -0.66
N TRP A 279 12.30 10.75 -1.12
CA TRP A 279 13.26 11.77 -0.71
C TRP A 279 12.97 13.08 -1.43
N ASN A 280 12.88 14.18 -0.68
CA ASN A 280 12.79 15.52 -1.24
C ASN A 280 14.13 16.24 -1.00
N SER A 281 14.94 16.36 -2.05
CA SER A 281 16.26 17.00 -1.99
C SER A 281 16.18 18.46 -1.58
N ASN A 282 15.19 19.21 -2.08
CA ASN A 282 15.03 20.64 -1.79
C ASN A 282 14.75 20.89 -0.30
N MET A 283 14.00 20.00 0.34
CA MET A 283 13.67 20.09 1.77
C MET A 283 14.61 19.29 2.66
N SER A 284 15.53 18.51 2.08
CA SER A 284 16.41 17.58 2.79
C SER A 284 15.67 16.70 3.79
N LYS A 285 14.52 16.15 3.39
CA LYS A 285 13.69 15.29 4.23
C LYS A 285 12.93 14.24 3.43
N TRP A 286 12.58 13.14 4.10
CA TRP A 286 11.59 12.20 3.62
C TRP A 286 10.19 12.82 3.65
N THR A 287 9.43 12.56 2.60
CA THR A 287 8.01 12.95 2.49
C THR A 287 7.17 11.69 2.37
N ASP A 288 6.20 11.52 3.25
CA ASP A 288 5.25 10.40 3.22
C ASP A 288 4.25 10.63 2.07
N LEU A 289 4.31 9.78 1.04
CA LEU A 289 3.34 9.75 -0.06
C LEU A 289 2.05 9.00 0.33
N ARG A 290 2.21 7.95 1.12
CA ARG A 290 1.13 7.13 1.68
C ARG A 290 1.53 6.66 3.07
N SER A 291 0.55 6.54 3.95
CA SER A 291 0.73 6.04 5.31
C SER A 291 -0.50 5.23 5.68
N GLU A 292 -0.32 3.95 5.97
CA GLU A 292 -1.42 3.02 6.29
C GLU A 292 -1.21 2.38 7.67
N PRO A 293 -2.23 2.32 8.55
CA PRO A 293 -3.54 2.97 8.41
C PRO A 293 -3.43 4.51 8.43
N LYS A 294 -4.19 5.17 7.55
CA LYS A 294 -4.20 6.63 7.42
C LYS A 294 -4.97 7.31 8.56
N HIS A 295 -6.18 6.80 8.83
CA HIS A 295 -7.10 7.25 9.87
C HIS A 295 -7.30 6.15 10.90
N GLU A 296 -7.74 6.53 12.11
CA GLU A 296 -7.96 5.59 13.20
C GLU A 296 -8.97 4.50 12.84
N CYS A 297 -10.05 4.83 12.11
CA CYS A 297 -11.03 3.82 11.70
C CYS A 297 -10.58 2.88 10.57
N ASN A 298 -9.41 3.10 9.97
CA ASN A 298 -8.82 2.13 9.04
C ASN A 298 -8.14 0.97 9.78
N LYS A 299 -7.94 1.06 11.11
CA LYS A 299 -7.43 -0.07 11.91
C LYS A 299 -8.37 -1.25 11.80
N PHE A 300 -7.79 -2.45 11.80
CA PHE A 300 -8.53 -3.68 11.61
C PHE A 300 -9.68 -3.81 12.62
N GLY A 301 -10.90 -4.02 12.10
CA GLY A 301 -12.10 -4.23 12.92
C GLY A 301 -12.58 -3.02 13.74
N TYR A 302 -12.03 -1.82 13.54
CA TYR A 302 -12.30 -0.65 14.39
C TYR A 302 -13.79 -0.27 14.49
N CYS A 303 -14.54 -0.39 13.40
CA CYS A 303 -15.97 -0.03 13.34
C CYS A 303 -16.92 -1.12 13.85
N GLY A 304 -16.40 -2.27 14.29
CA GLY A 304 -17.19 -3.42 14.73
C GLY A 304 -18.04 -4.07 13.63
N PRO A 305 -18.86 -5.08 13.99
CA PRO A 305 -19.77 -5.76 13.07
C PRO A 305 -20.73 -4.82 12.35
N PHE A 306 -20.90 -4.98 11.04
CA PHE A 306 -21.81 -4.20 10.19
C PHE A 306 -21.59 -2.67 10.21
N GLY A 307 -20.48 -2.21 10.79
CA GLY A 307 -19.97 -0.85 10.69
C GLY A 307 -18.88 -0.78 9.63
N TYR A 308 -18.72 0.39 8.99
CA TYR A 308 -17.65 0.62 8.04
C TYR A 308 -17.01 2.00 8.23
N CYS A 309 -15.71 2.10 7.96
CA CYS A 309 -15.00 3.39 7.97
C CYS A 309 -15.27 4.12 6.65
N ASP A 310 -15.82 5.33 6.71
CA ASP A 310 -16.16 6.11 5.52
C ASP A 310 -15.04 7.09 5.14
N ASN A 311 -14.14 6.66 4.24
CA ASN A 311 -13.03 7.51 3.79
C ASN A 311 -13.47 8.60 2.81
N THR A 312 -14.73 8.65 2.36
CA THR A 312 -15.18 9.66 1.37
C THR A 312 -15.63 10.96 2.02
N GLN A 313 -15.72 11.00 3.34
CA GLN A 313 -16.17 12.17 4.09
C GLN A 313 -15.00 13.06 4.50
N PRO A 314 -15.22 14.37 4.69
CA PRO A 314 -14.21 15.25 5.28
C PRO A 314 -13.77 14.79 6.68
N ILE A 315 -14.73 14.29 7.47
CA ILE A 315 -14.47 13.66 8.77
C ILE A 315 -14.59 12.15 8.59
N VAL A 316 -13.43 11.49 8.47
CA VAL A 316 -13.34 10.04 8.29
C VAL A 316 -13.66 9.35 9.61
N THR A 317 -14.77 8.63 9.65
CA THR A 317 -15.29 7.96 10.86
C THR A 317 -16.15 6.75 10.49
N CYS A 318 -16.57 5.99 11.49
CA CYS A 318 -17.44 4.84 11.32
C CYS A 318 -18.89 5.24 11.04
N LYS A 319 -19.54 4.48 10.14
CA LYS A 319 -20.97 4.54 9.86
C LYS A 319 -21.55 3.13 9.91
N CYS A 320 -22.82 3.03 10.30
CA CYS A 320 -23.58 1.80 10.07
C CYS A 320 -23.96 1.70 8.60
N ILE A 321 -24.03 0.47 8.09
CA ILE A 321 -24.63 0.19 6.78
C ILE A 321 -26.08 0.68 6.76
N ASP A 322 -26.55 1.19 5.62
CA ASP A 322 -27.96 1.59 5.47
C ASP A 322 -28.91 0.43 5.84
N GLY A 323 -29.87 0.69 6.72
CA GLY A 323 -30.78 -0.34 7.27
C GLY A 323 -30.30 -1.00 8.56
N PHE A 324 -29.15 -0.56 9.08
CA PHE A 324 -28.60 -0.97 10.38
C PHE A 324 -28.53 0.24 11.32
N GLU A 325 -28.59 -0.01 12.63
CA GLU A 325 -28.40 1.01 13.65
C GLU A 325 -27.38 0.57 14.71
N PRO A 326 -26.76 1.50 15.46
CA PRO A 326 -25.75 1.16 16.45
C PRO A 326 -26.30 0.23 17.54
N ASN A 327 -25.51 -0.77 17.94
CA ASN A 327 -25.85 -1.61 19.10
C ASN A 327 -25.93 -0.81 20.40
N ASN A 328 -25.10 0.21 20.56
CA ASN A 328 -25.13 1.14 21.67
C ASN A 328 -25.02 2.58 21.16
N LYS A 329 -26.11 3.34 21.24
CA LYS A 329 -26.19 4.73 20.76
C LYS A 329 -25.26 5.67 21.54
N GLN A 330 -25.11 5.46 22.86
CA GLN A 330 -24.26 6.29 23.71
C GLN A 330 -22.77 6.09 23.37
N ASP A 331 -22.34 4.84 23.17
CA ASP A 331 -20.97 4.53 22.74
C ASP A 331 -20.68 5.10 21.35
N TRP A 332 -21.63 4.95 20.42
CA TRP A 332 -21.50 5.46 19.06
C TRP A 332 -21.33 6.99 19.00
N THR A 333 -22.15 7.74 19.76
CA THR A 333 -21.99 9.21 19.86
C THR A 333 -20.67 9.60 20.52
N ALA A 334 -20.16 8.77 21.43
CA ALA A 334 -18.85 8.94 22.07
C ALA A 334 -17.68 8.41 21.22
N HIS A 335 -17.89 8.09 19.93
CA HIS A 335 -16.88 7.58 19.01
C HIS A 335 -16.23 6.24 19.43
N ARG A 336 -16.98 5.42 20.16
CA ARG A 336 -16.62 4.05 20.55
C ARG A 336 -17.43 3.08 19.70
N PHE A 337 -16.79 2.48 18.70
CA PHE A 337 -17.47 1.74 17.64
C PHE A 337 -17.34 0.22 17.73
N SER A 338 -16.64 -0.31 18.74
CA SER A 338 -16.32 -1.74 18.84
C SER A 338 -17.54 -2.66 18.86
N GLN A 339 -18.67 -2.17 19.38
CA GLN A 339 -19.94 -2.92 19.41
C GLN A 339 -20.63 -3.00 18.04
N GLY A 340 -20.23 -2.20 17.05
CA GLY A 340 -20.80 -2.22 15.72
C GLY A 340 -22.30 -1.87 15.68
N CYS A 341 -22.98 -2.44 14.70
CA CYS A 341 -24.37 -2.17 14.35
C CYS A 341 -25.17 -3.48 14.23
N HIS A 342 -26.49 -3.40 14.37
CA HIS A 342 -27.42 -4.51 14.09
C HIS A 342 -28.47 -4.08 13.08
N ARG A 343 -29.12 -5.08 12.47
CA ARG A 343 -30.21 -4.87 11.50
C ARG A 343 -31.42 -4.27 12.20
N MET A 344 -32.03 -3.25 11.59
CA MET A 344 -33.29 -2.68 12.08
C MET A 344 -34.49 -3.60 11.83
N GLU A 345 -34.47 -4.36 10.74
CA GLU A 345 -35.52 -5.31 10.37
C GLU A 345 -34.94 -6.72 10.21
N ALA A 346 -35.63 -7.72 10.77
CA ALA A 346 -35.23 -9.12 10.62
C ALA A 346 -35.35 -9.60 9.17
N LEU A 347 -34.40 -10.45 8.76
CA LEU A 347 -34.43 -11.15 7.48
C LEU A 347 -35.51 -12.24 7.51
N ARG A 348 -36.12 -12.52 6.36
CA ARG A 348 -37.15 -13.57 6.24
C ARG A 348 -36.64 -14.83 5.55
N CYS A 349 -35.48 -14.75 4.90
CA CYS A 349 -34.93 -15.76 4.00
C CYS A 349 -35.86 -16.08 2.81
N GLY A 350 -35.28 -16.44 1.66
CA GLY A 350 -36.03 -16.76 0.44
C GLY A 350 -36.59 -15.52 -0.29
N GLN A 351 -37.79 -15.64 -0.86
CA GLN A 351 -38.37 -14.65 -1.81
C GLN A 351 -38.70 -13.27 -1.20
N GLY A 352 -38.52 -13.08 0.11
CA GLY A 352 -38.76 -11.81 0.81
C GLY A 352 -37.53 -10.91 0.97
N ASP A 353 -36.31 -11.44 0.78
CA ASP A 353 -35.07 -10.70 0.98
C ASP A 353 -34.57 -10.11 -0.35
N GLY A 354 -33.80 -9.02 -0.23
CA GLY A 354 -33.09 -8.41 -1.34
C GLY A 354 -31.63 -8.12 -0.97
N PHE A 355 -30.88 -7.57 -1.91
CA PHE A 355 -29.49 -7.20 -1.69
C PHE A 355 -29.28 -5.70 -1.89
N LEU A 356 -28.73 -5.05 -0.87
CA LEU A 356 -28.27 -3.68 -0.92
C LEU A 356 -26.87 -3.63 -1.53
N ASN A 357 -26.71 -2.94 -2.65
CA ASN A 357 -25.40 -2.72 -3.26
C ASN A 357 -24.66 -1.55 -2.60
N LEU A 358 -23.46 -1.82 -2.08
CA LEU A 358 -22.50 -0.84 -1.61
C LEU A 358 -21.29 -0.83 -2.57
N PRO A 359 -21.15 0.20 -3.44
CA PRO A 359 -20.02 0.27 -4.36
C PRO A 359 -18.74 0.76 -3.67
N SER A 360 -17.59 0.51 -4.29
CA SER A 360 -16.28 1.06 -3.87
C SER A 360 -15.89 0.71 -2.43
N MET A 361 -16.11 -0.55 -2.03
CA MET A 361 -15.81 -1.05 -0.71
C MET A 361 -14.47 -1.78 -0.66
N LYS A 362 -13.72 -1.61 0.43
CA LYS A 362 -12.87 -2.68 0.98
C LYS A 362 -13.84 -3.68 1.58
N VAL A 363 -14.01 -4.81 0.91
CA VAL A 363 -14.94 -5.86 1.35
C VAL A 363 -14.52 -6.42 2.71
N PRO A 364 -15.46 -6.96 3.51
CA PRO A 364 -15.20 -7.45 4.86
C PRO A 364 -14.13 -8.56 4.88
N ASP A 365 -13.61 -8.85 6.07
CA ASP A 365 -12.70 -9.98 6.26
C ASP A 365 -13.45 -11.31 6.41
N GLU A 366 -12.73 -12.44 6.48
CA GLU A 366 -13.29 -13.79 6.74
C GLU A 366 -14.39 -14.25 5.75
N SER A 367 -14.15 -14.04 4.46
CA SER A 367 -15.04 -14.52 3.39
C SER A 367 -14.80 -16.00 3.06
N LEU A 368 -15.88 -16.74 2.79
CA LEU A 368 -15.80 -18.00 2.05
C LEU A 368 -15.57 -17.71 0.56
N HIS A 369 -14.48 -18.22 0.01
CA HIS A 369 -14.19 -18.10 -1.41
C HIS A 369 -14.73 -19.30 -2.19
N VAL A 370 -15.70 -19.07 -3.08
CA VAL A 370 -16.23 -20.07 -4.00
C VAL A 370 -15.60 -19.85 -5.38
N LYS A 371 -14.82 -20.84 -5.83
CA LYS A 371 -13.97 -20.73 -7.02
C LYS A 371 -14.73 -21.07 -8.30
N ASN A 372 -14.30 -20.48 -9.42
CA ASN A 372 -14.73 -20.87 -10.78
C ASN A 372 -16.25 -20.89 -11.01
N ILE A 373 -16.97 -19.94 -10.40
CA ILE A 373 -18.40 -19.76 -10.65
C ILE A 373 -18.68 -18.41 -11.28
N SER A 374 -19.81 -18.32 -11.97
CA SER A 374 -20.35 -17.09 -12.55
C SER A 374 -20.95 -16.18 -11.48
N LEU A 375 -21.23 -14.92 -11.87
CA LEU A 375 -21.94 -13.97 -11.01
C LEU A 375 -23.32 -14.50 -10.59
N ASP A 376 -24.06 -15.09 -11.53
CA ASP A 376 -25.42 -15.58 -11.27
C ASP A 376 -25.42 -16.77 -10.31
N GLU A 377 -24.44 -17.67 -10.43
CA GLU A 377 -24.23 -18.76 -9.47
C GLU A 377 -23.84 -18.21 -8.09
N CYS A 378 -22.95 -17.21 -8.02
CA CYS A 378 -22.56 -16.57 -6.76
C CYS A 378 -23.77 -15.93 -6.04
N ILE A 379 -24.67 -15.29 -6.80
CA ILE A 379 -25.93 -14.75 -6.30
C ILE A 379 -26.84 -15.88 -5.81
N ALA A 380 -26.97 -16.97 -6.57
CA ALA A 380 -27.81 -18.11 -6.22
C ALA A 380 -27.34 -18.80 -4.93
N GLU A 381 -26.03 -18.99 -4.77
CA GLU A 381 -25.41 -19.56 -3.56
C GLU A 381 -25.77 -18.74 -2.31
N CYS A 382 -25.59 -17.41 -2.35
CA CYS A 382 -25.95 -16.57 -1.21
C CYS A 382 -27.47 -16.52 -0.97
N THR A 383 -28.26 -16.47 -2.03
CA THR A 383 -29.72 -16.36 -1.92
C THR A 383 -30.34 -17.60 -1.30
N SER A 384 -29.87 -18.78 -1.71
CA SER A 384 -30.35 -20.09 -1.24
C SER A 384 -29.90 -20.42 0.18
N ASN A 385 -28.76 -19.90 0.62
CA ASN A 385 -28.27 -20.08 1.98
C ASN A 385 -28.81 -19.00 2.93
N CYS A 386 -29.72 -19.34 3.84
CA CYS A 386 -30.30 -18.40 4.81
C CYS A 386 -29.29 -17.76 5.76
N SER A 387 -28.14 -18.39 5.98
CA SER A 387 -27.06 -17.84 6.81
C SER A 387 -26.23 -16.80 6.05
N CYS A 388 -26.30 -16.75 4.72
CA CYS A 388 -25.54 -15.77 3.94
C CYS A 388 -26.02 -14.34 4.26
N THR A 389 -25.10 -13.51 4.72
CA THR A 389 -25.32 -12.10 5.08
C THR A 389 -24.88 -11.13 4.00
N ALA A 390 -23.90 -11.51 3.17
CA ALA A 390 -23.43 -10.70 2.06
C ALA A 390 -22.69 -11.54 1.01
N TYR A 391 -22.56 -11.00 -0.20
CA TYR A 391 -21.64 -11.49 -1.21
C TYR A 391 -20.91 -10.37 -1.94
N ALA A 392 -19.80 -10.70 -2.58
CA ALA A 392 -19.08 -9.84 -3.50
C ALA A 392 -18.53 -10.69 -4.64
N PHE A 393 -18.46 -10.12 -5.84
CA PHE A 393 -17.99 -10.80 -7.03
C PHE A 393 -17.03 -9.92 -7.80
N ALA A 394 -15.96 -10.51 -8.33
CA ALA A 394 -15.07 -9.85 -9.27
C ALA A 394 -14.46 -10.87 -10.23
N ASN A 395 -14.16 -10.43 -11.44
CA ASN A 395 -13.26 -11.16 -12.33
C ASN A 395 -11.82 -10.88 -11.91
N THR A 396 -10.97 -11.89 -11.90
CA THR A 396 -9.57 -11.82 -11.47
C THR A 396 -8.65 -12.24 -12.60
N SER A 397 -7.55 -11.49 -12.78
CA SER A 397 -6.49 -11.84 -13.74
C SER A 397 -5.36 -12.62 -13.07
N THR A 398 -5.69 -13.54 -12.16
CA THR A 398 -4.73 -14.30 -11.33
C THR A 398 -4.69 -15.78 -11.66
N LYS A 399 -5.28 -16.20 -12.79
CA LYS A 399 -5.33 -17.60 -13.25
C LYS A 399 -3.96 -18.28 -13.19
N ASP A 400 -2.91 -17.58 -13.60
CA ASP A 400 -1.55 -18.12 -13.64
C ASP A 400 -0.95 -18.35 -12.24
N ILE A 401 -1.57 -17.82 -11.18
CA ILE A 401 -1.12 -17.97 -9.78
C ILE A 401 -1.99 -18.97 -9.02
N ASN A 402 -3.33 -18.86 -9.11
CA ASN A 402 -4.26 -19.68 -8.32
C ASN A 402 -5.29 -20.47 -9.12
N GLY A 403 -5.23 -20.39 -10.46
CA GLY A 403 -6.13 -21.11 -11.36
C GLY A 403 -7.57 -20.59 -11.38
N ASP A 404 -7.84 -19.43 -10.79
CA ASP A 404 -9.20 -18.90 -10.60
C ASP A 404 -9.39 -17.58 -11.37
N GLU A 405 -10.34 -17.58 -12.31
CA GLU A 405 -10.68 -16.42 -13.14
C GLU A 405 -11.74 -15.51 -12.51
N THR A 406 -12.44 -16.01 -11.49
CA THR A 406 -13.47 -15.27 -10.76
C THR A 406 -13.20 -15.33 -9.26
N ARG A 407 -13.80 -14.40 -8.52
CA ARG A 407 -13.72 -14.35 -7.07
C ARG A 407 -15.08 -14.08 -6.50
N CYS A 408 -15.83 -15.16 -6.25
CA CYS A 408 -17.08 -15.10 -5.47
C CYS A 408 -16.78 -15.23 -3.98
N LEU A 409 -17.04 -14.15 -3.24
CA LEU A 409 -16.87 -14.10 -1.80
C LEU A 409 -18.24 -14.10 -1.13
N LEU A 410 -18.46 -15.02 -0.20
CA LEU A 410 -19.68 -15.13 0.58
C LEU A 410 -19.36 -14.92 2.07
N TRP A 411 -20.27 -14.28 2.78
CA TRP A 411 -20.20 -14.12 4.23
C TRP A 411 -21.43 -14.73 4.87
N ASN A 412 -21.24 -15.51 5.94
CA ASN A 412 -22.34 -16.16 6.68
C ASN A 412 -22.56 -15.58 8.09
N GLY A 413 -21.82 -14.54 8.46
CA GLY A 413 -21.82 -13.98 9.80
C GLY A 413 -21.68 -12.46 9.78
N ASP A 414 -21.04 -11.95 10.82
CA ASP A 414 -20.78 -10.53 10.98
C ASP A 414 -19.82 -10.01 9.91
N LEU A 415 -20.11 -8.82 9.37
CA LEU A 415 -19.24 -8.16 8.42
C LEU A 415 -18.28 -7.25 9.19
N ILE A 416 -17.00 -7.60 9.23
CA ILE A 416 -15.97 -6.90 10.01
C ILE A 416 -14.89 -6.33 9.08
N ASP A 417 -14.23 -5.26 9.51
CA ASP A 417 -13.11 -4.62 8.80
C ASP A 417 -13.49 -4.11 7.39
N THR A 418 -14.65 -3.46 7.32
CA THR A 418 -15.20 -2.90 6.08
C THR A 418 -14.87 -1.41 5.96
N GLU A 419 -14.54 -0.94 4.75
CA GLU A 419 -14.27 0.48 4.51
C GLU A 419 -14.88 0.95 3.19
N LYS A 420 -15.38 2.18 3.14
CA LYS A 420 -15.71 2.88 1.89
C LYS A 420 -14.46 3.55 1.37
N LEU A 421 -14.10 3.31 0.12
CA LEU A 421 -12.88 3.83 -0.50
C LEU A 421 -13.19 4.94 -1.51
N ILE A 422 -12.25 5.84 -1.72
CA ILE A 422 -12.36 6.93 -2.71
C ILE A 422 -11.97 6.42 -4.10
N GLY A 423 -12.94 6.23 -4.98
CA GLY A 423 -12.72 5.94 -6.42
C GLY A 423 -11.99 4.63 -6.71
N GLN A 424 -12.02 3.68 -5.78
CA GLN A 424 -11.45 2.33 -5.89
C GLN A 424 -12.29 1.36 -5.02
N GLY A 425 -12.04 0.05 -5.11
CA GLY A 425 -12.74 -0.96 -4.32
C GLY A 425 -13.74 -1.79 -5.13
N GLN A 426 -14.49 -2.65 -4.45
CA GLN A 426 -15.41 -3.61 -5.05
C GLN A 426 -16.85 -3.35 -4.63
N ASN A 427 -17.80 -3.90 -5.38
CA ASN A 427 -19.20 -3.88 -4.96
C ASN A 427 -19.42 -4.97 -3.90
N LEU A 428 -19.98 -4.58 -2.77
CA LEU A 428 -20.43 -5.47 -1.71
C LEU A 428 -21.96 -5.47 -1.68
N TYR A 429 -22.55 -6.65 -1.74
CA TYR A 429 -24.00 -6.84 -1.75
C TYR A 429 -24.44 -7.43 -0.44
N ILE A 430 -25.19 -6.67 0.36
CA ILE A 430 -25.58 -7.05 1.71
C ILE A 430 -27.04 -7.47 1.72
N ARG A 431 -27.33 -8.62 2.32
CA ARG A 431 -28.69 -9.14 2.44
C ARG A 431 -29.49 -8.28 3.40
N VAL A 432 -30.61 -7.78 2.90
CA VAL A 432 -31.56 -6.91 3.61
C VAL A 432 -32.99 -7.40 3.37
N ASN A 433 -33.93 -6.97 4.21
CA ASN A 433 -35.34 -7.25 3.98
C ASN A 433 -35.82 -6.51 2.72
N GLY A 434 -36.35 -7.22 1.72
CA GLY A 434 -36.74 -6.66 0.42
C GLY A 434 -37.89 -5.65 0.50
N LEU A 435 -38.63 -5.62 1.62
CA LEU A 435 -39.64 -4.59 1.89
C LEU A 435 -39.02 -3.23 2.21
N SER A 436 -37.80 -3.20 2.75
CA SER A 436 -37.11 -1.96 3.14
C SER A 436 -36.73 -1.12 1.91
N ASP A 437 -36.25 -1.76 0.83
CA ASP A 437 -35.93 -1.07 -0.43
C ASP A 437 -37.19 -0.51 -1.12
N LYS A 438 -38.31 -1.25 -1.07
CA LYS A 438 -39.62 -0.75 -1.54
C LYS A 438 -40.14 0.42 -0.70
N LYS A 439 -39.98 0.37 0.63
CA LYS A 439 -40.37 1.45 1.56
C LYS A 439 -39.53 2.71 1.33
N ARG A 440 -38.24 2.57 1.02
CA ARG A 440 -37.36 3.69 0.61
C ARG A 440 -37.82 4.31 -0.69
N LYS A 441 -38.06 3.53 -1.75
CA LYS A 441 -38.62 4.03 -3.03
C LYS A 441 -39.95 4.74 -2.82
N SER A 442 -40.83 4.20 -1.97
CA SER A 442 -42.11 4.83 -1.61
C SER A 442 -41.92 6.16 -0.86
N THR A 443 -40.97 6.23 0.07
CA THR A 443 -40.72 7.45 0.87
C THR A 443 -40.10 8.55 0.01
N VAL A 444 -39.14 8.21 -0.86
CA VAL A 444 -38.57 9.16 -1.83
C VAL A 444 -39.67 9.69 -2.74
N LEU A 445 -40.50 8.80 -3.31
CA LEU A 445 -41.62 9.19 -4.17
C LEU A 445 -42.62 10.12 -3.47
N LYS A 446 -42.92 9.84 -2.19
CA LYS A 446 -43.81 10.67 -1.35
C LYS A 446 -43.24 12.06 -1.02
N ILE A 447 -41.92 12.25 -1.03
CA ILE A 447 -41.28 13.55 -0.78
C ILE A 447 -41.06 14.32 -2.09
N THR A 448 -40.66 13.64 -3.16
CA THR A 448 -40.41 14.30 -4.45
C THR A 448 -41.68 14.78 -5.13
N LEU A 449 -42.81 14.04 -5.04
CA LEU A 449 -44.06 14.46 -5.68
C LEU A 449 -44.59 15.81 -5.15
N PRO A 450 -44.71 16.03 -3.82
CA PRO A 450 -45.15 17.31 -3.29
C PRO A 450 -44.21 18.46 -3.64
N VAL A 451 -42.89 18.25 -3.54
CA VAL A 451 -41.90 19.30 -3.82
C VAL A 451 -41.95 19.72 -5.29
N VAL A 452 -42.03 18.77 -6.22
CA VAL A 452 -42.16 19.06 -7.65
C VAL A 452 -43.50 19.73 -7.95
N SER A 453 -44.60 19.26 -7.33
CA SER A 453 -45.92 19.89 -7.47
C SER A 453 -45.93 21.33 -6.96
N SER A 454 -45.31 21.60 -5.80
CA SER A 454 -45.22 22.95 -5.23
C SER A 454 -44.39 23.88 -6.11
N LEU A 455 -43.27 23.40 -6.66
CA LEU A 455 -42.45 24.19 -7.59
C LEU A 455 -43.21 24.51 -8.88
N LEU A 456 -43.96 23.56 -9.42
CA LEU A 456 -44.78 23.78 -10.62
C LEU A 456 -45.90 24.79 -10.37
N ILE A 457 -46.55 24.75 -9.20
CA ILE A 457 -47.57 25.73 -8.80
C ILE A 457 -46.95 27.13 -8.68
N ILE A 458 -45.77 27.25 -8.05
CA ILE A 458 -45.07 28.54 -7.93
C ILE A 458 -44.73 29.10 -9.32
N ILE A 459 -44.20 28.26 -10.22
CA ILE A 459 -43.90 28.67 -11.60
C ILE A 459 -45.16 29.14 -12.31
N TRP A 460 -46.28 28.42 -12.15
CA TRP A 460 -47.55 28.78 -12.77
C TRP A 460 -48.11 30.11 -12.26
N VAL A 461 -48.06 30.33 -10.94
CA VAL A 461 -48.45 31.62 -10.33
C VAL A 461 -47.55 32.76 -10.80
N CYS A 462 -46.23 32.56 -10.89
CA CYS A 462 -45.31 33.55 -11.43
C CYS A 462 -45.61 33.89 -12.90
N LEU A 463 -45.93 32.89 -13.73
CA LEU A 463 -46.30 33.11 -15.14
C LEU A 463 -47.60 33.89 -15.28
N VAL A 464 -48.63 33.54 -14.49
CA VAL A 464 -49.91 34.28 -14.46
C VAL A 464 -49.69 35.72 -13.98
N TRP A 465 -48.85 35.92 -12.96
CA TRP A 465 -48.55 37.25 -12.43
C TRP A 465 -47.83 38.13 -13.47
N ILE A 466 -46.87 37.57 -14.21
CA ILE A 466 -46.18 38.24 -15.32
C ILE A 466 -47.16 38.56 -16.46
N CYS A 467 -48.08 37.66 -16.78
CA CYS A 467 -49.09 37.87 -17.83
C CYS A 467 -50.15 38.91 -17.45
N CYS A 468 -50.56 39.01 -16.17
CA CYS A 468 -51.64 39.89 -15.74
C CYS A 468 -51.18 41.32 -15.38
N LEU A 469 -49.91 41.52 -15.00
CA LEU A 469 -49.41 42.84 -14.56
C LEU A 469 -48.26 43.41 -15.40
N GLY A 470 -47.62 42.59 -16.24
CA GLY A 470 -46.56 43.02 -17.13
C GLY A 470 -47.05 43.15 -18.57
N GLY A 471 -47.13 44.38 -19.08
CA GLY A 471 -47.23 44.60 -20.53
C GLY A 471 -46.13 43.83 -21.29
N ARG A 472 -46.38 43.52 -22.57
CA ARG A 472 -45.60 42.66 -23.51
C ARG A 472 -44.06 42.68 -23.40
N THR A 473 -43.46 43.71 -22.81
CA THR A 473 -42.02 43.88 -22.59
C THR A 473 -41.42 43.05 -21.44
N GLN A 474 -42.18 42.59 -20.43
CA GLN A 474 -41.62 41.81 -19.30
C GLN A 474 -41.44 40.31 -19.56
N PHE A 475 -42.20 39.73 -20.50
CA PHE A 475 -42.15 38.30 -20.82
C PHE A 475 -40.83 37.87 -21.49
N HIS A 476 -40.26 38.72 -22.34
CA HIS A 476 -38.97 38.47 -23.00
C HIS A 476 -37.77 38.49 -22.03
N THR A 477 -37.89 39.19 -20.90
CA THR A 477 -36.83 39.25 -19.87
C THR A 477 -36.82 38.01 -19.00
N PHE A 478 -37.99 37.41 -18.72
CA PHE A 478 -38.10 36.17 -17.94
C PHE A 478 -37.54 34.94 -18.68
N LEU A 479 -37.74 34.85 -20.01
CA LEU A 479 -37.18 33.78 -20.84
C LEU A 479 -35.64 33.81 -20.94
N ARG A 480 -34.99 34.94 -20.64
CA ARG A 480 -33.51 35.06 -20.61
C ARG A 480 -32.87 34.45 -19.36
N VAL A 481 -33.65 34.06 -18.35
CA VAL A 481 -33.14 33.44 -17.11
C VAL A 481 -32.87 31.94 -17.32
N PHE A 482 -33.40 31.32 -18.37
CA PHE A 482 -33.17 29.91 -18.67
C PHE A 482 -31.99 29.71 -19.64
N PRO A 483 -31.13 28.71 -19.41
CA PRO A 483 -30.04 28.39 -20.33
C PRO A 483 -30.58 27.97 -21.71
N SER A 484 -29.88 28.38 -22.78
CA SER A 484 -30.31 28.25 -24.18
C SER A 484 -30.66 26.81 -24.63
N SER A 485 -30.23 25.79 -23.88
CA SER A 485 -30.54 24.39 -24.10
C SER A 485 -31.98 23.99 -23.78
N MET A 486 -32.73 24.78 -23.00
CA MET A 486 -34.16 24.53 -22.72
C MET A 486 -35.11 25.27 -23.68
N ILE A 487 -34.60 26.16 -24.54
CA ILE A 487 -35.43 27.01 -25.41
C ILE A 487 -35.76 26.29 -26.75
N VAL A 488 -35.05 25.22 -27.10
CA VAL A 488 -35.14 24.58 -28.43
C VAL A 488 -36.38 23.70 -28.65
N GLN A 489 -37.18 23.41 -27.62
CA GLN A 489 -38.44 22.65 -27.78
C GLN A 489 -39.72 23.49 -27.69
N ALA A 490 -39.62 24.83 -27.64
CA ALA A 490 -40.79 25.70 -27.52
C ALA A 490 -41.44 26.12 -28.86
N ASN A 491 -41.08 25.50 -30.00
CA ASN A 491 -41.73 25.76 -31.29
C ASN A 491 -42.96 24.89 -31.58
N ALA A 492 -43.47 24.16 -30.58
CA ALA A 492 -44.62 23.27 -30.75
C ALA A 492 -45.75 23.56 -29.76
N ILE A 493 -46.14 24.81 -29.52
CA ILE A 493 -47.45 25.11 -28.89
C ILE A 493 -48.09 26.35 -29.53
N PRO A 494 -48.91 26.21 -30.59
CA PRO A 494 -49.72 27.31 -31.13
C PRO A 494 -50.90 27.71 -30.23
N TYR A 495 -51.09 27.05 -29.07
CA TYR A 495 -52.29 27.20 -28.25
C TYR A 495 -52.20 28.22 -27.11
N PHE A 496 -51.03 28.83 -26.85
CA PHE A 496 -50.89 29.78 -25.73
C PHE A 496 -51.34 31.22 -26.04
N TYR A 497 -51.63 31.54 -27.30
CA TYR A 497 -52.07 32.89 -27.70
C TYR A 497 -53.53 33.21 -27.38
N VAL A 498 -54.34 32.25 -26.92
CA VAL A 498 -55.79 32.44 -26.70
C VAL A 498 -56.14 32.91 -25.27
N LEU A 499 -55.24 32.74 -24.29
CA LEU A 499 -55.53 33.08 -22.89
C LEU A 499 -55.26 34.54 -22.49
N CYS A 500 -54.71 35.36 -23.38
CA CYS A 500 -54.53 36.81 -23.15
C CYS A 500 -55.54 37.66 -23.93
N SER A 501 -56.71 37.13 -24.25
CA SER A 501 -57.80 37.89 -24.86
C SER A 501 -59.12 37.59 -24.15
N PHE A 502 -59.17 37.86 -22.85
CA PHE A 502 -60.35 38.31 -22.11
C PHE A 502 -59.89 39.12 -20.90
#